data_AF-A0A6I3KJM0-F1
#
_entry.id   AF-A0A6I3KJM0-F1
#
_cell.length_a   1.000
_cell.length_b   1.000
_cell.length_c   1.000
_cell.angle_alpha   90.00
_cell.angle_beta   90.00
_cell.angle_gamma   90.00
#
_symmetry.space_group_name_H-M   'P 1'
#
loop_
_entity.id
_entity.type
_entity.pdbx_description
1 polymer ?
#
loop_
_entity_poly.entity_id
_entity_poly.type
_entity_poly.pdbx_seq_one_letter_code
_entity_poly.pdbx_strand_id
1 'polypeptide(L)'
;MKRKWNLLAAPGDGSTGRFATAVRMLVVASTVIMSGCSQNELLLTGIGETVYSPEAEARAETPDKYFGAMCLAAPELYYLDTAGQPHCHPDLTPYQWKMVLFASLNDVDERCDAYLGSLDRARRDQAYFTRKLQDTTSTTKVVMGFAEAGATAMTVVESMFGFSQSTLNNYYSRRILDTGKKSVEELVSKLQNAYREELFARLKNRSIDRSVGVYYAVRGYIRLCLPATIEAEINSTIVSVKYVVGERVAVPDRSPVLASLDAIPLIPGSSGGDGGSGGNGGHGGQDPSQPTTPRPIPSEKIIGPHPASTTEQAMSLARGKEIQAALCISPQDGDFGGADETKPTRIQISWYYQGINRGKHSYIEQDADSTAISSLGTCFTNPRRYLNAFERARFGSTPGKKTLHKRLQVWFDKNKTNPQIDPIFAGAAFGQKEEIDEQTRAAIKLAQKLNGTTETGAMTPEFFDLLKVD
;
A
#
# COMPACT_ATOMS: atom_id res chain seq x y z
N MET A 1 41.69 38.81 -42.20
CA MET A 1 41.86 40.27 -42.42
C MET A 1 41.15 41.02 -41.30
N LYS A 2 41.90 41.82 -40.55
CA LYS A 2 41.50 42.51 -39.31
C LYS A 2 40.67 43.76 -39.65
N ARG A 3 39.46 43.90 -39.09
CA ARG A 3 38.77 45.20 -39.02
C ARG A 3 38.83 45.72 -37.58
N LYS A 4 39.64 46.76 -37.41
CA LYS A 4 39.67 47.65 -36.25
C LYS A 4 38.37 48.45 -36.20
N TRP A 5 37.74 48.52 -35.04
CA TRP A 5 36.79 49.59 -34.72
C TRP A 5 37.36 50.35 -33.51
N ASN A 6 37.60 51.63 -33.73
CA ASN A 6 38.07 52.58 -32.74
C ASN A 6 36.89 53.11 -31.91
N LEU A 7 37.25 53.43 -30.66
CA LEU A 7 36.46 54.09 -29.63
C LEU A 7 35.74 55.37 -30.09
N LEU A 8 34.53 55.56 -29.56
CA LEU A 8 34.02 56.86 -29.16
C LEU A 8 33.72 56.80 -27.65
N ALA A 9 34.50 57.55 -26.88
CA ALA A 9 34.25 57.84 -25.48
C ALA A 9 33.35 59.07 -25.37
N ALA A 10 32.38 59.03 -24.46
CA ALA A 10 31.66 60.20 -23.97
C ALA A 10 31.71 60.21 -22.43
N PRO A 11 31.81 61.39 -21.78
CA PRO A 11 32.10 61.50 -20.36
C PRO A 11 30.83 61.53 -19.49
N GLY A 12 30.98 60.94 -18.30
CA GLY A 12 30.42 61.32 -17.00
C GLY A 12 28.96 61.77 -16.89
N ASP A 13 28.19 61.07 -16.06
CA ASP A 13 27.64 61.73 -14.87
C ASP A 13 27.43 60.73 -13.72
N GLY A 14 27.77 61.15 -12.51
CA GLY A 14 27.76 60.34 -11.31
C GLY A 14 26.52 60.58 -10.47
N SER A 15 25.68 59.56 -10.27
CA SER A 15 24.70 59.57 -9.16
C SER A 15 24.01 58.22 -8.86
N THR A 16 24.57 57.06 -9.23
CA THR A 16 23.89 55.76 -9.04
C THR A 16 24.59 54.86 -8.00
N GLY A 17 24.94 55.43 -6.85
CA GLY A 17 25.67 54.73 -5.77
C GLY A 17 24.82 54.06 -4.67
N ARG A 18 23.48 54.10 -4.73
CA ARG A 18 22.63 53.60 -3.62
C ARG A 18 21.53 52.60 -3.98
N PHE A 19 21.25 52.37 -5.25
CA PHE A 19 20.25 51.36 -5.67
C PHE A 19 20.84 49.97 -5.96
N ALA A 20 22.16 49.86 -6.18
CA ALA A 20 22.79 48.59 -6.55
C ALA A 20 23.04 47.64 -5.36
N THR A 21 23.07 48.14 -4.12
CA THR A 21 23.30 47.32 -2.91
C THR A 21 22.02 46.74 -2.31
N ALA A 22 20.86 47.39 -2.50
CA ALA A 22 19.57 46.86 -2.05
C ALA A 22 19.10 45.66 -2.91
N VAL A 23 19.38 45.69 -4.21
CA VAL A 23 19.00 44.60 -5.13
C VAL A 23 19.87 43.35 -4.93
N ARG A 24 21.13 43.49 -4.50
CA ARG A 24 21.98 42.32 -4.18
C ARG A 24 21.62 41.64 -2.86
N MET A 25 21.08 42.35 -1.86
CA MET A 25 20.59 41.70 -0.63
C MET A 25 19.27 40.96 -0.83
N LEU A 26 18.40 41.42 -1.74
CA LEU A 26 17.14 40.72 -2.03
C LEU A 26 17.34 39.40 -2.80
N VAL A 27 18.41 39.29 -3.58
CA VAL A 27 18.75 38.07 -4.34
C VAL A 27 19.42 37.00 -3.46
N VAL A 28 20.15 37.39 -2.40
CA VAL A 28 20.78 36.44 -1.47
C VAL A 28 19.80 35.94 -0.40
N ALA A 29 18.78 36.72 -0.04
CA ALA A 29 17.71 36.25 0.85
C ALA A 29 16.72 35.29 0.16
N SER A 30 16.65 35.29 -1.17
CA SER A 30 15.74 34.43 -1.94
C SER A 30 16.31 33.04 -2.24
N THR A 31 17.62 32.81 -2.07
CA THR A 31 18.26 31.50 -2.32
C THR A 31 18.32 30.58 -1.09
N VAL A 32 17.94 31.05 0.11
CA VAL A 32 17.98 30.24 1.35
C VAL A 32 16.65 29.54 1.66
N ILE A 33 15.57 29.78 0.90
CA ILE A 33 14.26 29.15 1.15
C ILE A 33 14.02 27.89 0.27
N MET A 34 14.97 27.50 -0.59
CA MET A 34 14.83 26.31 -1.46
C MET A 34 15.54 25.04 -0.98
N SER A 35 16.07 25.00 0.26
CA SER A 35 16.41 23.73 0.93
C SER A 35 15.22 23.12 1.68
N GLY A 36 14.00 23.31 1.16
CA GLY A 36 12.82 22.57 1.58
C GLY A 36 12.88 21.16 1.00
N CYS A 37 12.87 20.15 1.88
CA CYS A 37 12.96 18.73 1.58
C CYS A 37 12.24 18.30 0.29
N SER A 38 12.95 17.57 -0.57
CA SER A 38 12.39 16.85 -1.73
C SER A 38 11.54 15.66 -1.27
N GLN A 39 10.38 15.93 -0.67
CA GLN A 39 9.40 14.91 -0.27
C GLN A 39 8.62 14.29 -1.45
N ASN A 40 8.81 14.78 -2.68
CA ASN A 40 8.07 14.31 -3.85
C ASN A 40 8.58 12.97 -4.42
N GLU A 41 9.80 12.55 -4.09
CA GLU A 41 10.33 11.27 -4.55
C GLU A 41 9.70 10.09 -3.80
N LEU A 42 9.42 10.26 -2.51
CA LEU A 42 8.80 9.25 -1.64
C LEU A 42 7.32 8.97 -1.98
N LEU A 43 6.66 9.88 -2.70
CA LEU A 43 5.27 9.73 -3.18
C LEU A 43 5.18 8.98 -4.51
N LEU A 44 6.30 8.87 -5.26
CA LEU A 44 6.35 8.25 -6.59
C LEU A 44 7.01 6.87 -6.59
N THR A 45 7.91 6.59 -5.64
CA THR A 45 8.43 5.25 -5.40
C THR A 45 7.54 4.53 -4.40
N GLY A 46 6.79 3.52 -4.87
CA GLY A 46 6.05 2.65 -3.96
C GLY A 46 7.00 2.01 -2.95
N ILE A 47 6.60 2.01 -1.67
CA ILE A 47 7.36 1.37 -0.59
C ILE A 47 7.48 -0.13 -0.92
N GLY A 48 8.59 -0.56 -1.53
CA GLY A 48 8.81 -1.97 -1.88
C GLY A 48 9.61 -2.26 -3.16
N GLU A 49 9.90 -1.28 -4.02
CA GLU A 49 10.59 -1.56 -5.30
C GLU A 49 12.10 -1.81 -5.18
N THR A 50 12.72 -1.43 -4.07
CA THR A 50 14.14 -1.71 -3.81
C THR A 50 14.28 -2.52 -2.52
N VAL A 51 14.32 -3.85 -2.66
CA VAL A 51 14.59 -4.79 -1.54
C VAL A 51 16.03 -4.64 -1.03
N TYR A 52 16.93 -4.14 -1.88
CA TYR A 52 18.29 -3.73 -1.53
C TYR A 52 18.50 -2.27 -1.93
N SER A 53 18.11 -1.36 -1.05
CA SER A 53 18.52 0.04 -1.09
C SER A 53 19.10 0.43 0.27
N PRO A 54 19.90 1.51 0.35
CA PRO A 54 20.27 2.11 1.63
C PRO A 54 19.05 2.44 2.51
N GLU A 55 17.89 2.66 1.89
CA GLU A 55 16.60 2.85 2.57
C GLU A 55 16.00 1.54 3.11
N ALA A 56 16.35 0.38 2.54
CA ALA A 56 15.98 -0.93 3.08
C ALA A 56 16.77 -1.24 4.35
N GLU A 57 18.04 -0.84 4.41
CA GLU A 57 18.84 -0.90 5.65
C GLU A 57 18.25 0.02 6.73
N ALA A 58 17.94 1.27 6.39
CA ALA A 58 17.26 2.19 7.32
C ALA A 58 15.90 1.65 7.80
N ARG A 59 15.13 0.99 6.91
CA ARG A 59 13.88 0.32 7.27
C ARG A 59 14.07 -0.93 8.13
N ALA A 60 15.15 -1.69 7.92
CA ALA A 60 15.48 -2.84 8.75
C ALA A 60 15.93 -2.41 10.17
N GLU A 61 16.58 -1.26 10.29
CA GLU A 61 17.01 -0.68 11.58
C GLU A 61 15.83 -0.13 12.39
N THR A 62 14.72 0.19 11.72
CA THR A 62 13.60 0.91 12.33
C THR A 62 12.84 0.06 13.39
N PRO A 63 12.54 -1.23 13.13
CA PRO A 63 12.01 -2.14 14.16
C PRO A 63 12.94 -2.32 15.36
N ASP A 64 14.25 -2.42 15.14
CA ASP A 64 15.22 -2.63 16.22
C ASP A 64 15.26 -1.43 17.17
N LYS A 65 15.21 -0.20 16.63
CA LYS A 65 15.07 1.02 17.43
C LYS A 65 13.77 1.07 18.22
N TYR A 66 12.67 0.64 17.60
CA TYR A 66 11.37 0.58 18.28
C TYR A 66 11.40 -0.39 19.45
N PHE A 67 11.89 -1.62 19.23
CA PHE A 67 11.99 -2.61 20.29
C PHE A 67 13.01 -2.21 21.35
N GLY A 68 14.12 -1.58 20.95
CA GLY A 68 15.08 -0.98 21.87
C GLY A 68 14.43 0.03 22.83
N ALA A 69 13.55 0.90 22.32
CA ALA A 69 12.77 1.82 23.14
C ALA A 69 11.80 1.09 24.10
N MET A 70 11.24 -0.06 23.69
CA MET A 70 10.41 -0.89 24.57
C MET A 70 11.24 -1.61 25.64
N CYS A 71 12.47 -2.01 25.30
CA CYS A 71 13.44 -2.59 26.21
C CYS A 71 13.94 -1.57 27.25
N LEU A 72 13.93 -0.26 26.96
CA LEU A 72 14.25 0.80 27.96
C LEU A 72 13.33 0.78 29.18
N ALA A 73 12.11 0.27 29.06
CA ALA A 73 11.18 0.19 30.19
C ALA A 73 11.67 -0.76 31.30
N ALA A 74 12.65 -1.62 31.02
CA ALA A 74 13.27 -2.52 31.98
C ALA A 74 14.81 -2.49 31.82
N PRO A 75 15.56 -1.95 32.80
CA PRO A 75 17.00 -1.71 32.68
C PRO A 75 17.84 -2.95 32.32
N GLU A 76 17.34 -4.13 32.65
CA GLU A 76 18.02 -5.40 32.38
C GLU A 76 17.86 -5.90 30.94
N LEU A 77 16.98 -5.28 30.14
CA LEU A 77 16.61 -5.78 28.81
C LEU A 77 17.29 -5.03 27.67
N TYR A 78 18.00 -3.94 27.94
CA TYR A 78 18.59 -3.09 26.90
C TYR A 78 20.09 -2.86 27.09
N TYR A 79 20.75 -2.50 25.99
CA TYR A 79 22.07 -1.89 25.98
C TYR A 79 22.05 -0.66 25.08
N LEU A 80 23.00 0.26 25.27
CA LEU A 80 23.19 1.40 24.38
C LEU A 80 24.29 1.05 23.37
N ASP A 81 24.06 1.34 22.10
CA ASP A 81 25.11 1.25 21.09
C ASP A 81 26.12 2.42 21.20
N THR A 82 27.09 2.46 20.30
CA THR A 82 28.11 3.53 20.25
C THR A 82 27.52 4.90 19.94
N ALA A 83 26.31 4.97 19.39
CA ALA A 83 25.56 6.20 19.13
C ALA A 83 24.61 6.57 20.29
N GLY A 84 24.60 5.80 21.39
CA GLY A 84 23.72 6.01 22.52
C GLY A 84 22.25 5.61 22.25
N GLN A 85 21.98 4.85 21.19
CA GLN A 85 20.64 4.37 20.89
C GLN A 85 20.35 3.08 21.66
N PRO A 86 19.14 2.93 22.21
CA PRO A 86 18.76 1.73 22.93
C PRO A 86 18.51 0.57 21.96
N HIS A 87 19.05 -0.60 22.31
CA HIS A 87 18.80 -1.88 21.64
C HIS A 87 18.43 -2.92 22.69
N CYS A 88 17.59 -3.89 22.31
CA CYS A 88 17.32 -5.03 23.18
C CYS A 88 18.54 -5.94 23.29
N HIS A 89 18.83 -6.48 24.48
CA HIS A 89 19.95 -7.39 24.69
C HIS A 89 19.87 -8.60 23.72
N PRO A 90 20.98 -9.07 23.12
CA PRO A 90 20.94 -10.22 22.21
C PRO A 90 20.50 -11.52 22.92
N ASP A 91 20.84 -11.66 24.20
CA ASP A 91 20.58 -12.86 25.01
C ASP A 91 19.26 -12.82 25.79
N LEU A 92 18.22 -12.15 25.26
CA LEU A 92 16.92 -12.13 25.91
C LEU A 92 16.32 -13.55 25.96
N THR A 93 15.94 -13.97 27.17
CA THR A 93 15.19 -15.19 27.39
C THR A 93 13.79 -15.08 26.76
N PRO A 94 13.12 -16.20 26.44
CA PRO A 94 11.76 -16.15 25.89
C PRO A 94 10.74 -15.47 26.81
N TYR A 95 10.98 -15.49 28.12
CA TYR A 95 10.18 -14.74 29.09
C TYR A 95 10.37 -13.23 28.93
N GLN A 96 11.60 -12.76 28.74
CA GLN A 96 11.88 -11.34 28.53
C GLN A 96 11.32 -10.85 27.18
N TRP A 97 11.42 -11.64 26.10
CA TRP A 97 10.76 -11.33 24.82
C TRP A 97 9.25 -11.18 24.96
N LYS A 98 8.61 -11.96 25.84
CA LYS A 98 7.19 -11.81 26.16
C LYS A 98 6.89 -10.48 26.87
N MET A 99 7.79 -10.01 27.73
CA MET A 99 7.66 -8.68 28.36
C MET A 99 7.79 -7.55 27.34
N VAL A 100 8.75 -7.65 26.42
CA VAL A 100 8.91 -6.70 25.30
C VAL A 100 7.65 -6.67 24.44
N LEU A 101 7.11 -7.84 24.08
CA LEU A 101 5.85 -7.94 23.36
C LEU A 101 4.71 -7.23 24.09
N PHE A 102 4.55 -7.45 25.41
CA PHE A 102 3.48 -6.81 26.17
C PHE A 102 3.63 -5.29 26.26
N ALA A 103 4.87 -4.80 26.43
CA ALA A 103 5.16 -3.38 26.38
C ALA A 103 4.78 -2.79 25.00
N SER A 104 5.15 -3.47 23.92
CA SER A 104 4.77 -3.06 22.55
C SER A 104 3.27 -3.06 22.32
N LEU A 105 2.53 -4.08 22.77
CA LEU A 105 1.07 -4.12 22.62
C LEU A 105 0.39 -2.98 23.38
N ASN A 106 0.90 -2.61 24.56
CA ASN A 106 0.39 -1.48 25.34
C ASN A 106 0.71 -0.12 24.68
N ASP A 107 1.91 0.06 24.13
CA ASP A 107 2.26 1.27 23.34
C ASP A 107 1.36 1.39 22.11
N VAL A 108 1.07 0.28 21.43
CA VAL A 108 0.12 0.27 20.30
C VAL A 108 -1.29 0.67 20.75
N ASP A 109 -1.76 0.24 21.91
CA ASP A 109 -3.07 0.65 22.44
C ASP A 109 -3.15 2.16 22.66
N GLU A 110 -2.14 2.74 23.33
CA GLU A 110 -2.11 4.19 23.58
C GLU A 110 -2.11 4.99 22.28
N ARG A 111 -1.33 4.55 21.28
CA ARG A 111 -1.29 5.18 19.95
C ARG A 111 -2.60 5.00 19.20
N CYS A 112 -3.24 3.84 19.32
CA CYS A 112 -4.52 3.54 18.71
C CYS A 112 -5.63 4.42 19.28
N ASP A 113 -5.69 4.57 20.60
CA ASP A 113 -6.65 5.44 21.27
C ASP A 113 -6.42 6.92 20.91
N ALA A 114 -5.16 7.37 20.87
CA ALA A 114 -4.81 8.70 20.42
C ALA A 114 -5.24 8.94 18.96
N TYR A 115 -5.05 7.94 18.10
CA TYR A 115 -5.48 7.97 16.70
C TYR A 115 -7.00 8.06 16.57
N LEU A 116 -7.75 7.16 17.20
CA LEU A 116 -9.22 7.17 17.19
C LEU A 116 -9.79 8.47 17.78
N GLY A 117 -9.16 8.99 18.84
CA GLY A 117 -9.49 10.29 19.42
C GLY A 117 -9.20 11.47 18.48
N SER A 118 -8.17 11.38 17.63
CA SER A 118 -7.91 12.37 16.59
C SER A 118 -8.93 12.30 15.45
N LEU A 119 -9.34 11.11 15.04
CA LEU A 119 -10.40 10.90 14.04
C LEU A 119 -11.74 11.48 14.51
N ASP A 120 -12.11 11.24 15.78
CA ASP A 120 -13.33 11.79 16.35
C ASP A 120 -13.32 13.33 16.44
N ARG A 121 -12.16 13.94 16.73
CA ARG A 121 -12.00 15.40 16.66
C ARG A 121 -12.18 15.90 15.24
N ALA A 122 -11.48 15.29 14.28
CA ALA A 122 -11.60 15.64 12.86
C ALA A 122 -13.05 15.52 12.35
N ARG A 123 -13.79 14.49 12.79
CA ARG A 123 -15.22 14.30 12.49
C ARG A 123 -16.12 15.39 13.09
N ARG A 124 -15.90 15.77 14.35
CA ARG A 124 -16.65 16.87 14.98
C ARG A 124 -16.38 18.21 14.30
N ASP A 125 -15.14 18.41 13.88
CA ASP A 125 -14.72 19.61 13.17
C ASP A 125 -15.18 19.60 11.70
N GLN A 126 -15.47 18.44 11.11
CA GLN A 126 -16.00 18.30 9.76
C GLN A 126 -17.36 19.02 9.60
N ALA A 127 -18.22 19.03 10.63
CA ALA A 127 -19.49 19.76 10.59
C ALA A 127 -19.27 21.28 10.55
N TYR A 128 -18.21 21.76 11.19
CA TYR A 128 -17.79 23.17 11.13
C TYR A 128 -17.10 23.49 9.80
N PHE A 129 -16.34 22.55 9.25
CA PHE A 129 -15.59 22.69 8.01
C PHE A 129 -16.47 22.57 6.76
N THR A 130 -17.49 21.70 6.74
CA THR A 130 -18.47 21.63 5.63
C THR A 130 -19.23 22.94 5.45
N ARG A 131 -19.44 23.70 6.53
CA ARG A 131 -19.99 25.07 6.47
C ARG A 131 -19.01 26.09 5.88
N LYS A 132 -17.69 25.90 6.05
CA LYS A 132 -16.64 26.73 5.41
C LYS A 132 -16.25 26.27 4.00
N LEU A 133 -16.48 25.00 3.66
CA LEU A 133 -16.21 24.41 2.34
C LEU A 133 -17.15 24.95 1.26
N GLN A 134 -18.32 25.46 1.64
CA GLN A 134 -19.16 26.25 0.73
C GLN A 134 -18.49 27.57 0.32
N ASP A 135 -17.45 28.00 1.03
CA ASP A 135 -16.76 29.29 0.81
C ASP A 135 -15.29 29.18 0.34
N THR A 136 -14.67 27.98 0.23
CA THR A 136 -13.23 27.93 -0.18
C THR A 136 -12.78 26.61 -0.84
N THR A 137 -12.17 26.73 -2.03
CA THR A 137 -11.72 25.68 -2.96
C THR A 137 -10.28 25.16 -2.68
N SER A 138 -9.97 24.70 -1.46
CA SER A 138 -8.64 24.09 -1.17
C SER A 138 -8.68 23.18 0.06
N THR A 139 -9.13 21.93 -0.13
CA THR A 139 -9.54 21.03 0.96
C THR A 139 -8.39 20.18 1.53
N THR A 140 -7.36 19.87 0.74
CA THR A 140 -6.41 18.79 1.08
C THR A 140 -5.34 19.22 2.10
N LYS A 141 -4.92 20.49 2.13
CA LYS A 141 -3.87 20.96 3.06
C LYS A 141 -4.36 21.29 4.46
N VAL A 142 -5.65 21.64 4.60
CA VAL A 142 -6.24 22.04 5.88
C VAL A 142 -6.56 20.82 6.75
N VAL A 143 -6.97 19.71 6.13
CA VAL A 143 -7.30 18.45 6.85
C VAL A 143 -6.06 17.84 7.51
N MET A 144 -4.88 17.96 6.90
CA MET A 144 -3.64 17.46 7.50
C MET A 144 -3.14 18.31 8.68
N GLY A 145 -3.43 19.63 8.69
CA GLY A 145 -2.98 20.53 9.76
C GLY A 145 -3.67 20.35 11.11
N PHE A 146 -4.85 19.70 11.16
CA PHE A 146 -5.56 19.41 12.43
C PHE A 146 -5.28 17.99 12.97
N ALA A 147 -4.78 17.09 12.13
CA ALA A 147 -4.49 15.71 12.49
C ALA A 147 -3.06 15.47 13.01
N GLU A 148 -2.20 16.49 13.03
CA GLU A 148 -0.75 16.34 13.27
C GLU A 148 -0.42 15.49 14.50
N ALA A 149 -1.09 15.65 15.64
CA ALA A 149 -0.76 14.86 16.83
C ALA A 149 -1.08 13.35 16.68
N GLY A 150 -2.19 12.99 16.03
CA GLY A 150 -2.62 11.59 15.86
C GLY A 150 -2.02 10.91 14.63
N ALA A 151 -1.90 11.66 13.53
CA ALA A 151 -1.21 11.22 12.32
C ALA A 151 0.28 11.01 12.59
N THR A 152 0.93 11.87 13.39
CA THR A 152 2.35 11.67 13.74
C THR A 152 2.55 10.38 14.54
N ALA A 153 1.67 10.10 15.52
CA ALA A 153 1.76 8.89 16.34
C ALA A 153 1.63 7.59 15.52
N MET A 154 0.76 7.57 14.51
CA MET A 154 0.66 6.45 13.57
C MET A 154 1.80 6.45 12.55
N THR A 155 2.21 7.58 11.97
CA THR A 155 3.28 7.61 10.94
C THR A 155 4.61 7.01 11.41
N VAL A 156 4.92 7.12 12.71
CA VAL A 156 6.09 6.45 13.31
C VAL A 156 5.93 4.93 13.25
N VAL A 157 4.74 4.42 13.54
CA VAL A 157 4.41 3.00 13.44
C VAL A 157 4.32 2.58 11.96
N GLU A 158 3.82 3.43 11.08
CA GLU A 158 3.74 3.15 9.65
C GLU A 158 5.11 3.00 8.99
N SER A 159 6.04 3.90 9.31
CA SER A 159 7.43 3.81 8.84
C SER A 159 8.12 2.57 9.41
N MET A 160 7.78 2.16 10.65
CA MET A 160 8.29 0.95 11.30
C MET A 160 7.77 -0.36 10.67
N PHE A 161 6.49 -0.41 10.28
CA PHE A 161 5.83 -1.66 9.84
C PHE A 161 5.49 -1.70 8.34
N GLY A 162 5.91 -0.68 7.59
CA GLY A 162 5.76 -0.58 6.14
C GLY A 162 4.32 -0.35 5.69
N PHE A 163 3.54 0.42 6.46
CA PHE A 163 2.21 0.86 6.03
C PHE A 163 2.36 2.15 5.21
N SER A 164 1.67 2.27 4.07
CA SER A 164 1.79 3.44 3.20
C SER A 164 0.82 4.55 3.63
N GLN A 165 1.30 5.80 3.67
CA GLN A 165 0.44 6.99 3.92
C GLN A 165 -0.77 7.08 2.97
N SER A 166 -0.69 6.46 1.78
CA SER A 166 -1.81 6.35 0.84
C SER A 166 -3.00 5.55 1.42
N THR A 167 -2.75 4.62 2.35
CA THR A 167 -3.78 3.86 3.07
C THR A 167 -4.52 4.75 4.06
N LEU A 168 -3.85 5.72 4.69
CA LEU A 168 -4.50 6.72 5.55
C LEU A 168 -5.19 7.83 4.74
N ASN A 169 -4.56 8.30 3.66
CA ASN A 169 -5.03 9.46 2.89
C ASN A 169 -6.26 9.16 2.01
N ASN A 170 -6.40 7.95 1.46
CA ASN A 170 -7.59 7.56 0.71
C ASN A 170 -8.82 7.31 1.60
N TYR A 171 -8.67 7.42 2.92
CA TYR A 171 -9.62 6.88 3.89
C TYR A 171 -10.63 7.89 4.45
N TYR A 172 -10.65 9.14 4.01
CA TYR A 172 -11.78 10.04 4.28
C TYR A 172 -13.07 9.65 3.51
N SER A 173 -13.24 8.34 3.26
CA SER A 173 -14.49 7.67 2.92
C SER A 173 -15.53 8.00 3.99
N ARG A 174 -16.71 8.46 3.55
CA ARG A 174 -17.86 8.87 4.39
C ARG A 174 -18.23 7.88 5.50
N ARG A 175 -17.88 6.59 5.37
CA ARG A 175 -18.48 5.50 6.16
C ARG A 175 -18.00 5.39 7.60
N ILE A 176 -16.70 5.54 7.87
CA ILE A 176 -16.22 5.60 9.27
C ILE A 176 -16.72 6.86 9.96
N LEU A 177 -16.83 7.98 9.24
CA LEU A 177 -17.31 9.25 9.78
C LEU A 177 -18.81 9.19 10.11
N ASP A 178 -19.59 8.42 9.36
CA ASP A 178 -21.02 8.22 9.63
C ASP A 178 -21.27 7.29 10.83
N THR A 179 -20.33 6.40 11.15
CA THR A 179 -20.44 5.48 12.30
C THR A 179 -20.09 6.22 13.60
N GLY A 180 -20.92 6.08 14.64
CA GLY A 180 -20.68 6.77 15.92
C GLY A 180 -19.35 6.36 16.57
N LYS A 181 -18.61 7.34 17.12
CA LYS A 181 -17.32 7.15 17.85
C LYS A 181 -17.32 5.92 18.76
N LYS A 182 -18.35 5.83 19.62
CA LYS A 182 -18.48 4.74 20.61
C LYS A 182 -18.49 3.36 19.96
N SER A 183 -19.10 3.22 18.78
CA SER A 183 -19.17 1.93 18.08
C SER A 183 -17.82 1.53 17.48
N VAL A 184 -17.03 2.49 16.99
CA VAL A 184 -15.69 2.22 16.46
C VAL A 184 -14.71 1.90 17.58
N GLU A 185 -14.70 2.68 18.66
CA GLU A 185 -13.86 2.42 19.83
C GLU A 185 -14.20 1.07 20.47
N GLU A 186 -15.49 0.75 20.63
CA GLU A 186 -15.93 -0.54 21.16
C GLU A 186 -15.54 -1.71 20.24
N LEU A 187 -15.65 -1.53 18.92
CA LEU A 187 -15.24 -2.56 17.95
C LEU A 187 -13.73 -2.81 18.02
N VAL A 188 -12.91 -1.76 17.97
CA VAL A 188 -11.45 -1.87 18.03
C VAL A 188 -11.02 -2.49 19.35
N SER A 189 -11.61 -2.07 20.48
CA SER A 189 -11.35 -2.66 21.79
C SER A 189 -11.70 -4.15 21.84
N LYS A 190 -12.84 -4.56 21.27
CA LYS A 190 -13.20 -5.99 21.16
C LYS A 190 -12.19 -6.78 20.32
N LEU A 191 -11.78 -6.22 19.18
CA LEU A 191 -10.80 -6.85 18.30
C LEU A 191 -9.42 -6.98 18.97
N GLN A 192 -8.97 -5.95 19.68
CA GLN A 192 -7.74 -5.95 20.47
C GLN A 192 -7.77 -6.99 21.58
N ASN A 193 -8.87 -7.05 22.34
CA ASN A 193 -9.05 -8.04 23.40
C ASN A 193 -9.05 -9.47 22.84
N ALA A 194 -9.80 -9.73 21.77
CA ALA A 194 -9.84 -11.04 21.12
C ALA A 194 -8.45 -11.45 20.60
N TYR A 195 -7.71 -10.51 19.99
CA TYR A 195 -6.35 -10.76 19.52
C TYR A 195 -5.41 -11.11 20.68
N ARG A 196 -5.45 -10.35 21.79
CA ARG A 196 -4.65 -10.60 22.99
C ARG A 196 -4.98 -11.96 23.60
N GLU A 197 -6.25 -12.30 23.75
CA GLU A 197 -6.69 -13.60 24.28
C GLU A 197 -6.17 -14.77 23.45
N GLU A 198 -6.31 -14.70 22.12
CA GLU A 198 -5.85 -15.76 21.24
C GLU A 198 -4.32 -15.84 21.18
N LEU A 199 -3.64 -14.70 21.12
CA LEU A 199 -2.18 -14.66 21.19
C LEU A 199 -1.68 -15.28 22.50
N PHE A 200 -2.27 -14.94 23.64
CA PHE A 200 -1.86 -15.47 24.93
C PHE A 200 -2.18 -16.95 25.07
N ALA A 201 -3.29 -17.43 24.49
CA ALA A 201 -3.58 -18.85 24.42
C ALA A 201 -2.50 -19.62 23.65
N ARG A 202 -2.01 -19.07 22.53
CA ARG A 202 -0.91 -19.66 21.74
C ARG A 202 0.42 -19.64 22.51
N LEU A 203 0.68 -18.58 23.27
CA LEU A 203 1.90 -18.40 24.08
C LEU A 203 1.90 -19.19 25.40
N LYS A 204 0.84 -19.93 25.75
CA LYS A 204 0.85 -20.84 26.91
C LYS A 204 1.74 -22.06 26.67
N ASN A 205 1.68 -22.61 25.45
CA ASN A 205 2.38 -23.86 25.08
C ASN A 205 3.57 -23.63 24.14
N ARG A 206 3.82 -22.36 23.78
CA ARG A 206 4.87 -21.96 22.84
C ARG A 206 5.57 -20.72 23.35
N SER A 207 6.79 -20.53 22.91
CA SER A 207 7.60 -19.38 23.28
C SER A 207 7.98 -18.55 22.04
N ILE A 208 8.06 -17.23 22.23
CA ILE A 208 8.69 -16.32 21.26
C ILE A 208 10.13 -16.11 21.74
N ASP A 209 11.10 -16.58 20.97
CA ASP A 209 12.52 -16.54 21.30
C ASP A 209 13.28 -15.44 20.53
N ARG A 210 12.63 -14.74 19.60
CA ARG A 210 13.28 -13.81 18.67
C ARG A 210 12.45 -12.55 18.42
N SER A 211 13.17 -11.47 18.11
CA SER A 211 12.61 -10.17 17.66
C SER A 211 11.61 -10.32 16.52
N VAL A 212 11.87 -11.25 15.58
CA VAL A 212 10.99 -11.52 14.44
C VAL A 212 9.59 -11.96 14.87
N GLY A 213 9.47 -12.82 15.89
CA GLY A 213 8.16 -13.26 16.38
C GLY A 213 7.37 -12.12 17.02
N VAL A 214 8.05 -11.30 17.81
CA VAL A 214 7.47 -10.08 18.39
C VAL A 214 7.03 -9.11 17.29
N TYR A 215 7.86 -8.91 16.28
CA TYR A 215 7.55 -8.06 15.13
C TYR A 215 6.26 -8.45 14.43
N TYR A 216 6.08 -9.73 14.09
CA TYR A 216 4.86 -10.18 13.42
C TYR A 216 3.62 -10.06 14.31
N ALA A 217 3.76 -10.32 15.62
CA ALA A 217 2.66 -10.15 16.58
C ALA A 217 2.25 -8.67 16.70
N VAL A 218 3.21 -7.77 16.88
CA VAL A 218 2.95 -6.34 17.01
C VAL A 218 2.38 -5.77 15.70
N ARG A 219 2.94 -6.17 14.55
CA ARG A 219 2.42 -5.76 13.23
C ARG A 219 0.98 -6.23 12.99
N GLY A 220 0.66 -7.46 13.38
CA GLY A 220 -0.71 -7.98 13.30
C GLY A 220 -1.67 -7.19 14.19
N TYR A 221 -1.21 -6.84 15.39
CA TYR A 221 -1.99 -6.06 16.34
C TYR A 221 -2.28 -4.63 15.87
N ILE A 222 -1.27 -3.93 15.33
CA ILE A 222 -1.45 -2.56 14.78
C ILE A 222 -2.49 -2.53 13.66
N ARG A 223 -2.60 -3.60 12.86
CA ARG A 223 -3.59 -3.68 11.78
C ARG A 223 -5.03 -3.57 12.29
N LEU A 224 -5.31 -3.92 13.55
CA LEU A 224 -6.65 -3.82 14.15
C LEU A 224 -7.12 -2.35 14.21
N CYS A 225 -6.17 -1.43 14.38
CA CYS A 225 -6.43 0.01 14.47
C CYS A 225 -6.46 0.72 13.12
N LEU A 226 -6.10 0.00 12.04
CA LEU A 226 -6.11 0.59 10.71
C LEU A 226 -7.54 0.75 10.21
N PRO A 227 -7.87 1.90 9.59
CA PRO A 227 -9.22 2.14 9.10
C PRO A 227 -9.74 1.04 8.18
N ALA A 228 -8.90 0.55 7.26
CA ALA A 228 -9.23 -0.54 6.33
C ALA A 228 -9.76 -1.79 7.04
N THR A 229 -9.14 -2.15 8.16
CA THR A 229 -9.56 -3.28 8.99
C THR A 229 -10.88 -3.00 9.69
N ILE A 230 -11.04 -1.78 10.22
CA ILE A 230 -12.27 -1.35 10.89
C ILE A 230 -13.46 -1.42 9.94
N GLU A 231 -13.38 -0.88 8.71
CA GLU A 231 -14.50 -0.99 7.77
C GLU A 231 -14.73 -2.43 7.30
N ALA A 232 -13.67 -3.22 7.10
CA ALA A 232 -13.82 -4.62 6.76
C ALA A 232 -14.62 -5.37 7.84
N GLU A 233 -14.35 -5.09 9.12
CA GLU A 233 -15.08 -5.70 10.23
C GLU A 233 -16.48 -5.13 10.45
N ILE A 234 -16.70 -3.84 10.20
CA ILE A 234 -18.06 -3.28 10.17
C ILE A 234 -18.89 -3.96 9.07
N ASN A 235 -18.32 -4.11 7.88
CA ASN A 235 -18.99 -4.77 6.75
C ASN A 235 -19.22 -6.26 7.02
N SER A 236 -18.25 -6.97 7.61
CA SER A 236 -18.40 -8.38 8.01
C SER A 236 -19.53 -8.55 9.02
N THR A 237 -19.60 -7.65 10.02
CA THR A 237 -20.61 -7.68 11.07
C THR A 237 -22.00 -7.42 10.49
N ILE A 238 -22.16 -6.41 9.62
CA ILE A 238 -23.44 -6.13 8.94
C ILE A 238 -23.91 -7.32 8.10
N VAL A 239 -23.01 -7.99 7.38
CA VAL A 239 -23.34 -9.18 6.57
C VAL A 239 -23.71 -10.38 7.46
N SER A 240 -23.14 -10.48 8.66
CA SER A 240 -23.44 -11.54 9.63
C SER A 240 -24.77 -11.35 10.38
N VAL A 241 -25.29 -10.11 10.47
CA VAL A 241 -26.64 -9.84 10.98
C VAL A 241 -27.66 -10.11 9.86
N LYS A 242 -27.82 -11.38 9.46
CA LYS A 242 -29.01 -11.82 8.73
C LYS A 242 -30.13 -12.04 9.73
N TYR A 243 -31.27 -11.38 9.50
CA TYR A 243 -32.51 -11.62 10.24
C TYR A 243 -32.83 -13.11 10.24
N VAL A 244 -32.92 -13.70 11.44
CA VAL A 244 -33.36 -15.08 11.62
C VAL A 244 -34.84 -15.13 11.30
N VAL A 245 -35.15 -15.36 10.03
CA VAL A 245 -36.35 -16.08 9.61
C VAL A 245 -35.86 -17.30 8.82
N GLY A 246 -35.67 -18.40 9.54
CA GLY A 246 -35.79 -19.75 8.98
C GLY A 246 -34.53 -20.54 8.63
N GLU A 247 -33.37 -19.94 8.33
CA GLU A 247 -32.23 -20.77 7.85
C GLU A 247 -30.85 -20.26 8.30
N ARG A 248 -30.09 -21.14 8.96
CA ARG A 248 -28.75 -20.84 9.47
C ARG A 248 -27.76 -20.80 8.31
N VAL A 249 -27.34 -19.61 7.92
CA VAL A 249 -26.16 -19.42 7.06
C VAL A 249 -24.92 -19.54 7.95
N ALA A 250 -23.97 -20.40 7.56
CA ALA A 250 -22.69 -20.55 8.27
C ALA A 250 -21.95 -19.21 8.29
N VAL A 251 -21.82 -18.63 9.49
CA VAL A 251 -20.97 -17.47 9.74
C VAL A 251 -19.52 -17.97 9.71
N PRO A 252 -18.57 -17.27 9.05
CA PRO A 252 -17.16 -17.61 9.20
C PRO A 252 -16.79 -17.52 10.68
N ASP A 253 -16.34 -18.64 11.25
CA ASP A 253 -16.13 -18.85 12.70
C ASP A 253 -15.00 -17.99 13.28
N ARG A 254 -14.25 -17.26 12.45
CA ARG A 254 -13.15 -16.38 12.84
C ARG A 254 -13.11 -15.09 12.01
N SER A 255 -12.85 -13.97 12.69
CA SER A 255 -12.50 -12.71 12.04
C SER A 255 -11.25 -12.91 11.16
N PRO A 256 -11.24 -12.38 9.92
CA PRO A 256 -10.06 -12.44 9.04
C PRO A 256 -8.82 -11.77 9.64
N VAL A 257 -8.99 -10.90 10.64
CA VAL A 257 -7.86 -10.26 11.32
C VAL A 257 -7.16 -11.21 12.30
N LEU A 258 -7.93 -12.10 12.94
CA LEU A 258 -7.37 -13.13 13.82
C LEU A 258 -6.54 -14.17 13.05
N ALA A 259 -6.81 -14.37 11.76
CA ALA A 259 -5.99 -15.22 10.90
C ALA A 259 -4.52 -14.73 10.78
N SER A 260 -4.23 -13.46 11.07
CA SER A 260 -2.86 -12.94 11.08
C SER A 260 -1.98 -13.57 12.18
N LEU A 261 -2.59 -14.13 13.24
CA LEU A 261 -1.87 -14.84 14.30
C LEU A 261 -1.21 -16.14 13.79
N ASP A 262 -1.67 -16.69 12.67
CA ASP A 262 -1.10 -17.91 12.07
C ASP A 262 0.26 -17.65 11.40
N ALA A 263 0.59 -16.40 11.10
CA ALA A 263 1.87 -16.01 10.52
C ALA A 263 2.99 -15.79 11.57
N ILE A 264 2.69 -15.89 12.87
CA ILE A 264 3.68 -15.65 13.93
C ILE A 264 4.57 -16.90 14.08
N PRO A 265 5.90 -16.80 13.87
CA PRO A 265 6.80 -17.91 14.13
C PRO A 265 6.87 -18.19 15.64
N LEU A 266 6.33 -19.34 16.06
CA LEU A 266 6.30 -19.79 17.45
C LEU A 266 7.07 -21.11 17.60
N ILE A 267 8.00 -21.18 18.55
CA ILE A 267 8.76 -22.40 18.84
C ILE A 267 8.01 -23.24 19.87
N PRO A 268 7.98 -24.58 19.73
CA PRO A 268 7.44 -25.46 20.78
C PRO A 268 8.10 -25.15 22.11
N GLY A 269 7.31 -24.90 23.15
CA GLY A 269 7.85 -24.74 24.49
C GLY A 269 8.59 -26.02 24.87
N SER A 270 9.87 -25.90 25.22
CA SER A 270 10.60 -27.01 25.82
C SER A 270 9.96 -27.31 27.17
N SER A 271 9.00 -28.23 27.19
CA SER A 271 8.46 -28.80 28.40
C SER A 271 9.58 -29.64 29.02
N GLY A 272 10.28 -29.06 29.99
CA GLY A 272 11.24 -29.79 30.80
C GLY A 272 10.54 -30.97 31.48
N GLY A 273 11.02 -32.18 31.19
CA GLY A 273 10.69 -33.40 31.93
C GLY A 273 10.10 -34.53 31.07
N ASP A 274 10.96 -35.41 30.55
CA ASP A 274 10.96 -36.79 31.06
C ASP A 274 12.27 -37.51 30.71
N GLY A 275 12.95 -37.96 31.76
CA GLY A 275 14.10 -38.84 31.66
C GLY A 275 13.64 -40.24 31.29
N GLY A 276 14.12 -40.76 30.17
CA GLY A 276 13.80 -42.10 29.68
C GLY A 276 14.97 -42.70 28.94
N SER A 277 15.94 -43.19 29.71
CA SER A 277 17.04 -44.04 29.26
C SER A 277 16.52 -45.36 28.67
N GLY A 278 17.03 -45.75 27.51
CA GLY A 278 17.12 -47.16 27.10
C GLY A 278 16.74 -47.45 25.66
N GLY A 279 17.67 -48.07 24.91
CA GLY A 279 17.29 -48.81 23.70
C GLY A 279 18.30 -48.78 22.57
N ASN A 280 19.38 -49.54 22.73
CA ASN A 280 20.39 -49.83 21.73
C ASN A 280 19.85 -50.83 20.66
N GLY A 281 20.33 -50.74 19.41
CA GLY A 281 20.36 -51.89 18.49
C GLY A 281 19.75 -51.68 17.11
N GLY A 282 20.58 -51.73 16.06
CA GLY A 282 20.09 -51.89 14.68
C GLY A 282 21.07 -51.45 13.60
N HIS A 283 22.23 -52.10 13.49
CA HIS A 283 23.10 -52.04 12.32
C HIS A 283 22.36 -52.57 11.08
N GLY A 284 22.19 -51.73 10.06
CA GLY A 284 21.82 -52.13 8.70
C GLY A 284 22.63 -51.30 7.71
N GLY A 285 23.74 -51.85 7.23
CA GLY A 285 24.60 -51.20 6.25
C GLY A 285 23.84 -50.98 4.93
N GLN A 286 23.78 -49.73 4.50
CA GLN A 286 23.42 -49.36 3.14
C GLN A 286 24.60 -48.67 2.47
N ASP A 287 24.83 -49.16 1.26
CA ASP A 287 25.92 -48.92 0.33
C ASP A 287 26.03 -47.43 -0.10
N PRO A 288 27.17 -46.75 0.12
CA PRO A 288 27.33 -45.33 -0.19
C PRO A 288 27.83 -45.15 -1.63
N SER A 289 27.02 -45.42 -2.66
CA SER A 289 27.39 -45.04 -4.04
C SER A 289 26.26 -45.08 -5.08
N GLN A 290 25.08 -44.52 -4.77
CA GLN A 290 24.17 -44.05 -5.83
C GLN A 290 23.89 -42.55 -5.67
N PRO A 291 24.21 -41.70 -6.66
CA PRO A 291 23.73 -40.34 -6.70
C PRO A 291 22.21 -40.39 -6.85
N THR A 292 21.49 -40.25 -5.75
CA THR A 292 20.05 -40.00 -5.78
C THR A 292 19.83 -38.71 -6.56
N THR A 293 19.31 -38.82 -7.78
CA THR A 293 18.75 -37.68 -8.51
C THR A 293 17.78 -36.97 -7.56
N PRO A 294 17.95 -35.66 -7.29
CA PRO A 294 17.07 -34.94 -6.39
C PRO A 294 15.63 -35.12 -6.88
N ARG A 295 14.79 -35.74 -6.05
CA ARG A 295 13.35 -35.84 -6.33
C ARG A 295 12.86 -34.40 -6.49
N PRO A 296 12.27 -34.01 -7.64
CA PRO A 296 11.82 -32.64 -7.83
C PRO A 296 10.84 -32.29 -6.70
N ILE A 297 11.17 -31.24 -5.95
CA ILE A 297 10.31 -30.71 -4.91
C ILE A 297 8.99 -30.35 -5.59
N PRO A 298 7.83 -30.84 -5.11
CA PRO A 298 6.54 -30.46 -5.67
C PRO A 298 6.47 -28.93 -5.69
N SER A 299 6.32 -28.33 -6.88
CA SER A 299 6.12 -26.89 -6.98
C SER A 299 4.86 -26.53 -6.19
N GLU A 300 4.99 -25.57 -5.27
CA GLU A 300 3.83 -25.00 -4.61
C GLU A 300 2.87 -24.50 -5.69
N LYS A 301 1.59 -24.85 -5.56
CA LYS A 301 0.52 -24.40 -6.47
C LYS A 301 -0.01 -23.05 -6.02
N ILE A 302 -0.71 -22.34 -6.91
CA ILE A 302 -1.41 -21.12 -6.54
C ILE A 302 -2.34 -21.33 -5.32
N ILE A 303 -2.42 -20.32 -4.46
CA ILE A 303 -3.15 -20.38 -3.17
C ILE A 303 -4.62 -19.99 -3.42
N GLY A 304 -5.57 -20.52 -2.63
CA GLY A 304 -6.97 -20.06 -2.61
C GLY A 304 -8.01 -21.17 -2.78
N PRO A 305 -9.30 -20.89 -2.47
CA PRO A 305 -10.39 -21.85 -2.57
C PRO A 305 -10.68 -22.18 -4.04
N HIS A 306 -10.27 -23.37 -4.50
CA HIS A 306 -10.53 -23.95 -5.83
C HIS A 306 -10.25 -23.01 -7.04
N PRO A 307 -9.16 -23.26 -7.80
CA PRO A 307 -8.90 -22.50 -9.02
C PRO A 307 -10.06 -22.66 -10.01
N ALA A 308 -10.41 -21.57 -10.70
CA ALA A 308 -11.63 -21.47 -11.49
C ALA A 308 -11.55 -22.28 -12.81
N SER A 309 -10.33 -22.65 -13.23
CA SER A 309 -10.09 -23.46 -14.42
C SER A 309 -9.07 -24.57 -14.16
N THR A 310 -9.04 -25.58 -15.02
CA THR A 310 -8.03 -26.65 -15.01
C THR A 310 -6.61 -26.10 -15.23
N THR A 311 -6.47 -25.06 -16.07
CA THR A 311 -5.20 -24.36 -16.28
C THR A 311 -4.69 -23.70 -15.01
N GLU A 312 -5.55 -23.00 -14.27
CA GLU A 312 -5.16 -22.40 -12.99
C GLU A 312 -4.81 -23.48 -11.95
N GLN A 313 -5.48 -24.64 -11.95
CA GLN A 313 -5.15 -25.77 -11.07
C GLN A 313 -3.77 -26.40 -11.34
N ALA A 314 -3.28 -26.28 -12.56
CA ALA A 314 -1.95 -26.73 -12.97
C ALA A 314 -0.87 -25.66 -12.73
N MET A 315 -1.25 -24.42 -12.41
CA MET A 315 -0.33 -23.29 -12.31
C MET A 315 0.52 -23.33 -11.04
N SER A 316 1.82 -23.10 -11.19
CA SER A 316 2.73 -22.94 -10.06
C SER A 316 2.50 -21.59 -9.35
N LEU A 317 2.82 -21.54 -8.06
CA LEU A 317 2.73 -20.33 -7.24
C LEU A 317 3.57 -19.20 -7.83
N ALA A 318 4.81 -19.50 -8.25
CA ALA A 318 5.69 -18.53 -8.90
C ALA A 318 5.03 -17.91 -10.14
N ARG A 319 4.38 -18.74 -10.97
CA ARG A 319 3.66 -18.27 -12.14
C ARG A 319 2.43 -17.42 -11.78
N GLY A 320 1.69 -17.80 -10.75
CA GLY A 320 0.58 -17.00 -10.24
C GLY A 320 1.03 -15.59 -9.80
N LYS A 321 2.17 -15.50 -9.11
CA LYS A 321 2.77 -14.23 -8.68
C LYS A 321 3.22 -13.37 -9.87
N GLU A 322 3.85 -13.97 -10.88
CA GLU A 322 4.22 -13.29 -12.13
C GLU A 322 3.00 -12.69 -12.83
N ILE A 323 1.90 -13.44 -12.90
CA ILE A 323 0.64 -12.98 -13.49
C ILE A 323 0.06 -11.82 -12.69
N GLN A 324 0.00 -11.92 -11.36
CA GLN A 324 -0.47 -10.82 -10.52
C GLN A 324 0.38 -9.56 -10.70
N ALA A 325 1.71 -9.70 -10.79
CA ALA A 325 2.61 -8.61 -11.09
C ALA A 325 2.31 -7.97 -12.45
N ALA A 326 2.01 -8.79 -13.46
CA ALA A 326 1.63 -8.32 -14.79
C ALA A 326 0.23 -7.67 -14.83
N LEU A 327 -0.64 -8.00 -13.89
CA LEU A 327 -1.99 -7.44 -13.78
C LEU A 327 -2.06 -6.22 -12.85
N CYS A 328 -0.93 -5.68 -12.39
CA CYS A 328 -0.86 -4.53 -11.48
C CYS A 328 -1.47 -4.82 -10.09
N ILE A 329 -1.39 -6.06 -9.60
CA ILE A 329 -1.93 -6.46 -8.30
C ILE A 329 -0.82 -6.46 -7.25
N SER A 330 -1.15 -5.96 -6.06
CA SER A 330 -0.32 -6.02 -4.86
C SER A 330 -1.20 -6.38 -3.65
N PRO A 331 -0.81 -7.35 -2.80
CA PRO A 331 0.41 -8.15 -2.88
C PRO A 331 0.38 -9.21 -4.01
N GLN A 332 1.57 -9.70 -4.39
CA GLN A 332 1.74 -10.84 -5.32
C GLN A 332 1.86 -12.13 -4.51
N ASP A 333 0.75 -12.58 -3.94
CA ASP A 333 0.66 -13.77 -3.10
C ASP A 333 0.38 -15.07 -3.88
N GLY A 334 -0.03 -14.95 -5.13
CA GLY A 334 -0.47 -16.04 -5.99
C GLY A 334 -1.91 -16.50 -5.71
N ASP A 335 -2.70 -15.74 -4.94
CA ASP A 335 -4.12 -16.02 -4.71
C ASP A 335 -5.00 -15.31 -5.75
N PHE A 336 -5.72 -16.13 -6.53
CA PHE A 336 -6.62 -15.62 -7.56
C PHE A 336 -8.04 -15.42 -7.04
N GLY A 337 -8.33 -15.86 -5.82
CA GLY A 337 -9.62 -15.67 -5.15
C GLY A 337 -10.69 -16.69 -5.55
N GLY A 338 -10.31 -17.85 -6.08
CA GLY A 338 -11.27 -18.91 -6.47
C GLY A 338 -12.21 -18.47 -7.60
N ALA A 339 -13.49 -18.84 -7.55
CA ALA A 339 -14.50 -18.42 -8.53
C ALA A 339 -15.14 -17.04 -8.24
N ASP A 340 -14.70 -16.33 -7.20
CA ASP A 340 -15.30 -15.05 -6.78
C ASP A 340 -14.81 -13.89 -7.66
N GLU A 341 -15.65 -13.46 -8.61
CA GLU A 341 -15.35 -12.37 -9.54
C GLU A 341 -15.12 -11.00 -8.88
N THR A 342 -15.44 -10.84 -7.60
CA THR A 342 -15.20 -9.61 -6.84
C THR A 342 -13.76 -9.48 -6.37
N LYS A 343 -12.97 -10.55 -6.48
CA LYS A 343 -11.58 -10.56 -6.02
C LYS A 343 -10.69 -9.73 -6.94
N PRO A 344 -9.70 -8.99 -6.42
CA PRO A 344 -8.86 -8.08 -7.22
C PRO A 344 -8.22 -8.77 -8.43
N THR A 345 -7.72 -9.99 -8.26
CA THR A 345 -7.14 -10.78 -9.36
C THR A 345 -8.13 -11.09 -10.47
N ARG A 346 -9.36 -11.48 -10.11
CA ARG A 346 -10.44 -11.75 -11.07
C ARG A 346 -10.88 -10.51 -11.83
N ILE A 347 -11.00 -9.38 -11.14
CA ILE A 347 -11.31 -8.10 -11.77
C ILE A 347 -10.25 -7.72 -12.80
N GLN A 348 -8.96 -7.84 -12.45
CA GLN A 348 -7.88 -7.49 -13.38
C GLN A 348 -7.75 -8.47 -14.55
N ILE A 349 -7.98 -9.77 -14.35
CA ILE A 349 -8.07 -10.75 -15.45
C ILE A 349 -9.21 -10.34 -16.41
N SER A 350 -10.37 -10.00 -15.86
CA SER A 350 -11.51 -9.51 -16.65
C SER A 350 -11.20 -8.25 -17.45
N TRP A 351 -10.53 -7.30 -16.82
CA TRP A 351 -10.09 -6.07 -17.47
C TRP A 351 -9.06 -6.33 -18.56
N TYR A 352 -8.13 -7.27 -18.36
CA TYR A 352 -7.19 -7.70 -19.40
C TYR A 352 -7.91 -8.24 -20.63
N TYR A 353 -8.82 -9.21 -20.47
CA TYR A 353 -9.55 -9.82 -21.59
C TYR A 353 -10.42 -8.80 -22.35
N GLN A 354 -11.04 -7.87 -21.64
CA GLN A 354 -11.78 -6.77 -22.26
C GLN A 354 -10.85 -5.84 -23.05
N GLY A 355 -9.64 -5.56 -22.54
CA GLY A 355 -8.64 -4.74 -23.24
C GLY A 355 -8.21 -5.33 -24.58
N ILE A 356 -8.10 -6.66 -24.67
CA ILE A 356 -7.80 -7.40 -25.91
C ILE A 356 -9.05 -7.77 -26.74
N ASN A 357 -10.23 -7.24 -26.40
CA ASN A 357 -11.52 -7.52 -27.07
C ASN A 357 -11.96 -9.00 -27.08
N ARG A 358 -11.62 -9.79 -26.06
CA ARG A 358 -12.09 -11.19 -25.94
C ARG A 358 -13.35 -11.34 -25.11
N GLY A 359 -14.03 -10.25 -24.77
CA GLY A 359 -15.20 -10.26 -23.89
C GLY A 359 -14.80 -10.28 -22.41
N LYS A 360 -15.81 -10.49 -21.54
CA LYS A 360 -15.63 -10.47 -20.08
C LYS A 360 -15.35 -11.90 -19.59
N HIS A 361 -14.09 -12.20 -19.26
CA HIS A 361 -13.66 -13.48 -18.68
C HIS A 361 -12.86 -13.21 -17.39
N SER A 362 -13.22 -13.84 -16.27
CA SER A 362 -12.57 -13.59 -14.97
C SER A 362 -11.48 -14.63 -14.62
N TYR A 363 -11.24 -15.60 -15.50
CA TYR A 363 -10.33 -16.73 -15.26
C TYR A 363 -9.50 -17.07 -16.50
N ILE A 364 -8.37 -17.74 -16.28
CA ILE A 364 -7.41 -18.11 -17.32
C ILE A 364 -7.75 -19.53 -17.81
N GLU A 365 -8.33 -19.65 -19.00
CA GLU A 365 -8.77 -20.95 -19.54
C GLU A 365 -7.67 -21.72 -20.29
N GLN A 366 -6.64 -21.01 -20.77
CA GLN A 366 -5.62 -21.58 -21.66
C GLN A 366 -4.21 -21.14 -21.24
N ASP A 367 -3.24 -22.05 -21.35
CA ASP A 367 -1.83 -21.74 -21.04
C ASP A 367 -1.28 -20.58 -21.88
N ALA A 368 -1.76 -20.45 -23.12
CA ALA A 368 -1.44 -19.34 -24.01
C ALA A 368 -1.84 -17.98 -23.42
N ASP A 369 -2.97 -17.91 -22.70
CA ASP A 369 -3.43 -16.68 -22.06
C ASP A 369 -2.55 -16.31 -20.87
N SER A 370 -2.15 -17.29 -20.05
CA SER A 370 -1.19 -17.07 -18.96
C SER A 370 0.15 -16.52 -19.49
N THR A 371 0.58 -17.01 -20.65
CA THR A 371 1.80 -16.57 -21.35
C THR A 371 1.65 -15.18 -21.91
N ALA A 372 0.52 -14.88 -22.54
CA ALA A 372 0.22 -13.55 -23.04
C ALA A 372 0.17 -12.51 -21.91
N ILE A 373 -0.47 -12.80 -20.77
CA ILE A 373 -0.51 -11.90 -19.61
C ILE A 373 0.90 -11.68 -19.07
N SER A 374 1.65 -12.74 -18.84
CA SER A 374 3.00 -12.64 -18.25
C SER A 374 3.99 -11.93 -19.18
N SER A 375 3.80 -12.03 -20.50
CA SER A 375 4.61 -11.31 -21.50
C SER A 375 4.48 -9.79 -21.42
N LEU A 376 3.45 -9.27 -20.74
CA LEU A 376 3.36 -7.84 -20.45
C LEU A 376 4.55 -7.38 -19.60
N GLY A 377 5.13 -8.26 -18.76
CA GLY A 377 6.13 -7.93 -17.75
C GLY A 377 5.49 -7.34 -16.49
N THR A 378 6.27 -7.04 -15.45
CA THR A 378 5.73 -6.51 -14.19
C THR A 378 5.18 -5.09 -14.40
N CYS A 379 4.00 -4.81 -13.85
CA CYS A 379 3.33 -3.52 -14.04
C CYS A 379 4.11 -2.37 -13.37
N PHE A 380 4.70 -2.65 -12.21
CA PHE A 380 5.36 -1.67 -11.36
C PHE A 380 6.72 -1.18 -11.93
N THR A 381 7.48 -2.06 -12.61
CA THR A 381 8.80 -1.70 -13.15
C THR A 381 8.76 -0.85 -14.41
N ASN A 382 7.59 -0.70 -15.04
CA ASN A 382 7.49 0.06 -16.26
C ASN A 382 7.16 1.53 -15.92
N PRO A 383 8.05 2.50 -16.19
CA PRO A 383 7.73 3.92 -16.02
C PRO A 383 6.55 4.37 -16.88
N ARG A 384 6.07 3.51 -17.78
CA ARG A 384 4.79 3.64 -18.49
C ARG A 384 3.63 3.42 -17.52
N ARG A 385 3.31 4.48 -16.79
CA ARG A 385 2.05 5.05 -16.26
C ARG A 385 0.72 4.25 -16.30
N TYR A 386 0.65 2.96 -16.63
CA TYR A 386 -0.59 2.18 -16.64
C TYR A 386 -1.03 1.89 -15.21
N LEU A 387 -2.29 2.15 -14.91
CA LEU A 387 -2.85 2.02 -13.56
C LEU A 387 -3.56 0.68 -13.34
N ASN A 388 -3.84 -0.07 -14.41
CA ASN A 388 -4.53 -1.35 -14.35
C ASN A 388 -4.26 -2.24 -15.57
N ALA A 389 -4.74 -3.48 -15.52
CA ALA A 389 -4.55 -4.47 -16.58
C ALA A 389 -5.25 -4.11 -17.90
N PHE A 390 -6.42 -3.45 -17.85
CA PHE A 390 -7.13 -3.02 -19.06
C PHE A 390 -6.28 -2.06 -19.88
N GLU A 391 -5.67 -1.06 -19.23
CA GLU A 391 -4.84 -0.09 -19.91
C GLU A 391 -3.62 -0.70 -20.56
N ARG A 392 -2.99 -1.67 -19.89
CA ARG A 392 -1.85 -2.39 -20.45
C ARG A 392 -2.24 -3.19 -21.68
N ALA A 393 -3.33 -3.95 -21.58
CA ALA A 393 -3.86 -4.76 -22.66
C ALA A 393 -4.28 -3.89 -23.86
N ARG A 394 -5.02 -2.80 -23.58
CA ARG A 394 -5.64 -1.96 -24.61
C ARG A 394 -4.69 -0.94 -25.21
N PHE A 395 -3.85 -0.31 -24.38
CA PHE A 395 -3.00 0.83 -24.75
C PHE A 395 -1.51 0.53 -24.68
N GLY A 396 -1.13 -0.74 -24.45
CA GLY A 396 0.26 -1.19 -24.55
C GLY A 396 0.88 -0.93 -25.92
N SER A 397 0.06 -0.90 -26.97
CA SER A 397 0.45 -0.66 -28.36
C SER A 397 0.21 0.79 -28.80
N THR A 398 1.02 1.28 -29.75
CA THR A 398 0.83 2.62 -30.36
C THR A 398 -0.57 2.84 -30.95
N PRO A 399 -1.18 1.88 -31.68
CA PRO A 399 -2.56 2.03 -32.17
C PRO A 399 -3.59 2.18 -31.04
N GLY A 400 -3.42 1.45 -29.93
CA GLY A 400 -4.26 1.57 -28.76
C GLY A 400 -4.26 2.98 -28.18
N LYS A 401 -3.07 3.55 -27.99
CA LYS A 401 -2.92 4.93 -27.47
C LYS A 401 -3.54 5.97 -28.39
N LYS A 402 -3.29 5.88 -29.71
CA LYS A 402 -3.92 6.75 -30.71
C LYS A 402 -5.45 6.68 -30.66
N THR A 403 -5.99 5.50 -30.42
CA THR A 403 -7.45 5.31 -30.24
C THR A 403 -7.96 6.01 -28.99
N LEU A 404 -7.23 5.90 -27.87
CA LEU A 404 -7.57 6.61 -26.63
C LEU A 404 -7.58 8.12 -26.81
N HIS A 405 -6.49 8.68 -27.35
CA HIS A 405 -6.38 10.13 -27.60
C HIS A 405 -7.49 10.63 -28.52
N LYS A 406 -7.78 9.91 -29.61
CA LYS A 406 -8.89 10.24 -30.52
C LYS A 406 -10.23 10.25 -29.79
N ARG A 407 -10.54 9.24 -28.97
CA ARG A 407 -11.81 9.18 -28.23
C ARG A 407 -11.94 10.31 -27.21
N LEU A 408 -10.88 10.58 -26.45
CA LEU A 408 -10.85 11.70 -25.51
C LEU A 408 -11.08 13.03 -26.23
N GLN A 409 -10.39 13.26 -27.36
CA GLN A 409 -10.57 14.47 -28.16
C GLN A 409 -12.02 14.65 -28.62
N VAL A 410 -12.62 13.62 -29.22
CA VAL A 410 -14.03 13.68 -29.67
C VAL A 410 -14.98 13.92 -28.49
N TRP A 411 -14.71 13.30 -27.33
CA TRP A 411 -15.50 13.51 -26.13
C TRP A 411 -15.40 14.97 -25.62
N PHE A 412 -14.21 15.56 -25.60
CA PHE A 412 -14.01 16.96 -25.21
C PHE A 412 -14.66 17.94 -26.20
N ASP A 413 -14.54 17.69 -27.51
CA ASP A 413 -15.17 18.51 -28.55
C ASP A 413 -16.71 18.55 -28.39
N LYS A 414 -17.32 17.42 -28.01
CA LYS A 414 -18.76 17.32 -27.75
C LYS A 414 -19.18 18.08 -26.48
N ASN A 415 -18.30 18.13 -25.47
CA ASN A 415 -18.60 18.74 -24.17
C ASN A 415 -18.06 20.17 -24.03
N LYS A 416 -17.49 20.77 -25.08
CA LYS A 416 -16.80 22.08 -25.06
C LYS A 416 -17.61 23.27 -24.50
N THR A 417 -18.93 23.15 -24.40
CA THR A 417 -19.79 24.18 -23.78
C THR A 417 -19.70 24.16 -22.25
N ASN A 418 -19.12 23.13 -21.65
CA ASN A 418 -18.90 23.04 -20.22
C ASN A 418 -17.72 23.96 -19.81
N PRO A 419 -17.93 24.93 -18.90
CA PRO A 419 -16.91 25.90 -18.52
C PRO A 419 -15.69 25.27 -17.81
N GLN A 420 -15.79 24.01 -17.35
CA GLN A 420 -14.67 23.30 -16.72
C GLN A 420 -13.66 22.72 -17.74
N ILE A 421 -13.95 22.79 -19.04
CA ILE A 421 -13.14 22.17 -20.12
C ILE A 421 -12.07 23.14 -20.72
N ASP A 422 -11.95 24.35 -20.17
CA ASP A 422 -11.03 25.42 -20.60
C ASP A 422 -9.53 25.01 -20.66
N PRO A 423 -8.63 25.84 -21.24
CA PRO A 423 -7.96 25.68 -22.54
C PRO A 423 -6.83 24.62 -22.59
N ILE A 424 -6.67 23.77 -21.57
CA ILE A 424 -5.64 22.71 -21.52
C ILE A 424 -5.73 21.79 -22.75
N PHE A 425 -6.95 21.63 -23.30
CA PHE A 425 -7.24 20.79 -24.46
C PHE A 425 -7.50 21.57 -25.76
N ALA A 426 -7.49 22.90 -25.73
CA ALA A 426 -7.74 23.75 -26.90
C ALA A 426 -6.52 23.88 -27.83
N GLY A 427 -5.35 23.40 -27.42
CA GLY A 427 -4.16 23.33 -28.27
C GLY A 427 -4.09 22.03 -29.07
N ALA A 428 -3.73 22.12 -30.36
CA ALA A 428 -3.54 21.02 -31.31
C ALA A 428 -2.45 19.96 -30.92
N ALA A 429 -2.00 19.96 -29.67
CA ALA A 429 -0.97 19.09 -29.12
C ALA A 429 -1.53 17.88 -28.35
N PHE A 430 -2.82 17.85 -28.01
CA PHE A 430 -3.42 16.69 -27.34
C PHE A 430 -3.40 15.47 -28.28
N GLY A 431 -2.64 14.44 -27.93
CA GLY A 431 -2.52 13.21 -28.73
C GLY A 431 -1.36 13.14 -29.72
N GLN A 432 -0.46 14.13 -29.75
CA GLN A 432 0.78 13.99 -30.56
C GLN A 432 1.82 13.08 -29.91
N LYS A 433 1.80 12.95 -28.59
CA LYS A 433 2.69 12.02 -27.88
C LYS A 433 2.10 10.62 -27.89
N GLU A 434 2.88 9.64 -28.34
CA GLU A 434 2.50 8.22 -28.34
C GLU A 434 2.55 7.59 -26.93
N GLU A 435 2.26 8.36 -25.88
CA GLU A 435 2.34 7.95 -24.48
C GLU A 435 1.16 8.51 -23.68
N ILE A 436 0.72 7.76 -22.66
CA ILE A 436 -0.28 8.23 -21.69
C ILE A 436 0.42 9.08 -20.65
N ASP A 437 0.69 10.34 -21.00
CA ASP A 437 1.40 11.30 -20.16
C ASP A 437 0.49 11.97 -19.11
N GLU A 438 1.01 13.00 -18.44
CA GLU A 438 0.33 13.64 -17.32
C GLU A 438 -0.89 14.43 -17.78
N GLN A 439 -0.77 15.03 -18.97
CA GLN A 439 -1.87 15.72 -19.63
C GLN A 439 -2.98 14.75 -19.99
N THR A 440 -2.62 13.58 -20.55
CA THR A 440 -3.59 12.51 -20.83
C THR A 440 -4.29 12.04 -19.55
N ARG A 441 -3.55 11.88 -18.44
CA ARG A 441 -4.12 11.49 -17.13
C ARG A 441 -5.04 12.56 -16.55
N ALA A 442 -4.66 13.84 -16.63
CA ALA A 442 -5.52 14.95 -16.22
C ALA A 442 -6.80 14.99 -17.06
N ALA A 443 -6.71 14.72 -18.36
CA ALA A 443 -7.84 14.60 -19.26
C ALA A 443 -8.81 13.49 -18.84
N ILE A 444 -8.27 12.31 -18.52
CA ILE A 444 -9.07 11.18 -18.03
C ILE A 444 -9.78 11.55 -16.73
N LYS A 445 -9.08 12.15 -15.76
CA LYS A 445 -9.69 12.57 -14.48
C LYS A 445 -10.81 13.59 -14.67
N LEU A 446 -10.60 14.59 -15.53
CA LEU A 446 -11.62 15.58 -15.83
C LEU A 446 -12.84 14.95 -16.50
N ALA A 447 -12.63 14.06 -17.47
CA ALA A 447 -13.72 13.34 -18.12
C ALA A 447 -14.45 12.42 -17.13
N GLN A 448 -13.76 11.77 -16.19
CA GLN A 448 -14.39 10.97 -15.12
C GLN A 448 -15.28 11.85 -14.23
N LYS A 449 -14.73 12.96 -13.74
CA LYS A 449 -15.45 13.95 -12.93
C LYS A 449 -16.75 14.39 -13.59
N LEU A 450 -16.68 14.75 -14.87
CA LEU A 450 -17.81 15.28 -15.63
C LEU A 450 -18.87 14.21 -15.94
N ASN A 451 -18.51 12.93 -15.98
CA ASN A 451 -19.44 11.82 -16.09
C ASN A 451 -19.92 11.28 -14.72
N GLY A 452 -19.55 11.93 -13.61
CA GLY A 452 -19.93 11.48 -12.27
C GLY A 452 -19.26 10.18 -11.82
N THR A 453 -18.12 9.82 -12.42
CA THR A 453 -17.33 8.65 -12.01
C THR A 453 -16.13 9.07 -11.15
N THR A 454 -15.55 8.13 -10.41
CA THR A 454 -14.41 8.39 -9.52
C THR A 454 -13.19 8.90 -10.30
N GLU A 455 -12.60 10.02 -9.86
CA GLU A 455 -11.45 10.70 -10.49
C GLU A 455 -10.11 9.97 -10.28
N THR A 456 -10.07 8.67 -10.54
CA THR A 456 -8.86 7.84 -10.34
C THR A 456 -7.77 8.16 -11.36
N GLY A 457 -8.15 8.65 -12.53
CA GLY A 457 -7.28 8.78 -13.71
C GLY A 457 -6.98 7.45 -14.38
N ALA A 458 -7.52 6.34 -13.88
CA ALA A 458 -7.42 5.01 -14.47
C ALA A 458 -8.58 4.77 -15.44
N MET A 459 -8.26 4.32 -16.65
CA MET A 459 -9.23 3.93 -17.65
C MET A 459 -9.73 2.52 -17.36
N THR A 460 -11.02 2.38 -17.07
CA THR A 460 -11.68 1.07 -16.98
C THR A 460 -12.39 0.75 -18.30
N PRO A 461 -12.76 -0.51 -18.57
CA PRO A 461 -13.54 -0.86 -19.75
C PRO A 461 -14.83 -0.04 -19.88
N GLU A 462 -15.55 0.13 -18.78
CA GLU A 462 -16.83 0.85 -18.72
C GLU A 462 -16.63 2.33 -19.05
N PHE A 463 -15.60 2.95 -18.46
CA PHE A 463 -15.31 4.35 -18.74
C PHE A 463 -14.82 4.56 -20.19
N PHE A 464 -14.01 3.63 -20.72
CA PHE A 464 -13.58 3.70 -22.12
C PHE A 464 -14.73 3.59 -23.12
N ASP A 465 -15.79 2.87 -22.74
CA ASP A 465 -17.02 2.76 -23.50
C ASP A 465 -17.90 4.01 -23.40
N LEU A 466 -17.88 4.74 -22.27
CA LEU A 466 -18.51 6.07 -22.17
C LEU A 466 -17.85 7.11 -23.07
N LEU A 467 -16.60 6.89 -23.47
CA LEU A 467 -15.90 7.73 -24.45
C LEU A 467 -16.25 7.36 -25.91
N LYS A 468 -17.07 6.33 -26.14
CA LYS A 468 -17.62 6.07 -27.48
C LYS A 468 -18.54 7.23 -27.84
N VAL A 469 -18.29 7.81 -29.00
CA VAL A 469 -19.19 8.76 -29.64
C VAL A 469 -19.69 8.04 -30.87
N ASP A 470 -20.98 7.70 -30.84
CA ASP A 470 -21.72 7.14 -31.97
C ASP A 470 -21.67 8.08 -33.19
#